data_AF-A0A3D3XDY7-F1
#
_entry.id   AF-A0A3D3XDY7-F1
#
_cell.length_a   1.000
_cell.length_b   1.000
_cell.length_c   1.000
_cell.angle_alpha   90.00
_cell.angle_beta   90.00
_cell.angle_gamma   90.00
#
_symmetry.space_group_name_H-M   'P 1'
#
loop_
_entity.id
_entity.type
_entity.pdbx_description
1 polymer ?
#
loop_
_entity_poly.entity_id
_entity_poly.type
_entity_poly.pdbx_seq_one_letter_code
_entity_poly.pdbx_strand_id
1 'polypeptide(L)'
;MNELIFSKSDPQGVWTRRHFLKSLSISGIATACGQLSAALHFRNPDTDRPPTVALLATEVRRHSHAQHFIDRLLEGYGWHGQHYFPKIKLVSMYVDQFPEKDLARDRERRHGVPIYPTISEALTRGGKALDVDGVIIIAEHGDYPRNAKGQKRYPRYDFFKEMVNVFESSGRSVPVFNDKHLSTDWNECVEMVDDAKRLNFAFLAGSSLPVTWRIP
;
A
#
# COMPACT_ATOMS: atom_id res chain seq x y z
N MET A 1 -65.12 31.63 -31.16
CA MET A 1 -63.75 31.95 -30.72
C MET A 1 -63.43 30.97 -29.61
N ASN A 2 -62.93 29.77 -29.91
CA ASN A 2 -61.52 29.41 -30.08
C ASN A 2 -60.64 29.93 -28.93
N GLU A 3 -60.24 29.04 -28.03
CA GLU A 3 -58.82 28.83 -27.71
C GLU A 3 -58.60 27.45 -27.06
N LEU A 4 -57.76 26.65 -27.73
CA LEU A 4 -57.16 25.41 -27.25
C LEU A 4 -56.02 25.75 -26.29
N ILE A 5 -55.90 25.05 -25.16
CA ILE A 5 -54.64 24.97 -24.41
C ILE A 5 -54.24 23.50 -24.24
N PHE A 6 -53.07 23.22 -24.81
CA PHE A 6 -52.38 21.95 -24.91
C PHE A 6 -52.03 21.32 -23.56
N SER A 7 -52.25 20.01 -23.48
CA SER A 7 -51.59 19.07 -22.57
C SER A 7 -50.07 19.16 -22.75
N LYS A 8 -49.33 19.40 -21.65
CA LYS A 8 -47.87 19.21 -21.60
C LYS A 8 -47.58 17.77 -21.21
N SER A 9 -46.99 17.04 -22.14
CA SER A 9 -46.40 15.73 -21.98
C SER A 9 -45.22 15.75 -20.99
N ASP A 10 -45.14 14.69 -20.19
CA ASP A 10 -44.07 14.39 -19.24
C ASP A 10 -42.75 14.06 -19.99
N PRO A 11 -41.63 14.75 -19.75
CA PRO A 11 -40.39 14.49 -20.47
C PRO A 11 -39.71 13.21 -19.96
N GLN A 12 -39.48 12.32 -20.93
CA GLN A 12 -38.77 11.06 -20.88
C GLN A 12 -37.47 11.08 -20.02
N GLY A 13 -37.40 10.17 -19.05
CA GLY A 13 -36.27 9.25 -18.86
C GLY A 13 -34.85 9.83 -18.75
N VAL A 14 -34.58 10.71 -17.78
CA VAL A 14 -33.19 11.07 -17.44
C VAL A 14 -32.59 10.03 -16.51
N TRP A 15 -31.82 9.10 -17.08
CA TRP A 15 -30.99 8.16 -16.31
C TRP A 15 -29.90 8.93 -15.54
N THR A 16 -30.01 8.95 -14.22
CA THR A 16 -28.97 9.54 -13.35
C THR A 16 -28.06 8.44 -12.79
N ARG A 17 -26.80 8.79 -12.46
CA ARG A 17 -25.83 7.86 -11.82
C ARG A 17 -26.40 7.12 -10.59
N ARG A 18 -27.31 7.78 -9.86
CA ARG A 18 -28.00 7.18 -8.70
C ARG A 18 -29.04 6.13 -9.09
N HIS A 19 -29.65 6.22 -10.27
CA HIS A 19 -30.58 5.21 -10.80
C HIS A 19 -29.82 3.94 -11.24
N PHE A 20 -28.67 4.09 -11.91
CA PHE A 20 -27.83 2.97 -12.36
C PHE A 20 -27.27 2.12 -11.20
N LEU A 21 -26.82 2.77 -10.12
CA LEU A 21 -26.31 2.06 -8.94
C LEU A 21 -27.40 1.29 -8.17
N LYS A 22 -28.65 1.76 -8.23
CA LYS A 22 -29.78 1.04 -7.60
C LYS A 22 -30.18 -0.19 -8.41
N SER A 23 -30.12 -0.16 -9.74
CA SER A 23 -30.48 -1.29 -10.61
C SER A 23 -29.51 -2.47 -10.56
N LEU A 24 -28.29 -2.31 -10.04
CA LEU A 24 -27.29 -3.38 -9.93
C LEU A 24 -27.52 -4.34 -8.74
N SER A 25 -28.51 -4.08 -7.89
CA SER A 25 -28.74 -4.89 -6.68
C SER A 25 -29.76 -6.04 -6.85
N ILE A 26 -30.35 -6.22 -8.04
CA ILE A 26 -31.34 -7.28 -8.27
C ILE A 26 -31.12 -7.91 -9.64
N SER A 27 -30.12 -8.78 -9.77
CA SER A 27 -30.06 -9.89 -10.75
C SER A 27 -28.80 -10.72 -10.46
N GLY A 28 -28.96 -11.81 -9.72
CA GLY A 28 -27.92 -12.81 -9.52
C GLY A 28 -27.83 -13.78 -10.69
N ILE A 29 -26.62 -14.27 -10.97
CA ILE A 29 -26.38 -15.61 -11.51
C ILE A 29 -25.14 -16.17 -10.80
N ALA A 30 -25.37 -17.20 -9.98
CA ALA A 30 -24.36 -18.14 -9.55
C ALA A 30 -23.98 -19.04 -10.74
N THR A 31 -22.70 -19.44 -10.86
CA THR A 31 -22.20 -20.84 -10.91
C THR A 31 -20.81 -20.88 -11.56
N ALA A 32 -19.93 -21.70 -10.98
CA ALA A 32 -18.68 -22.26 -11.52
C ALA A 32 -17.39 -21.41 -11.45
N CYS A 33 -16.73 -21.46 -10.29
CA CYS A 33 -15.29 -21.75 -10.29
C CYS A 33 -14.98 -22.70 -9.13
N GLY A 34 -14.55 -23.92 -9.50
CA GLY A 34 -14.11 -24.95 -8.58
C GLY A 34 -12.90 -24.48 -7.76
N GLN A 35 -12.89 -24.94 -6.52
CA GLN A 35 -12.00 -24.58 -5.43
C GLN A 35 -10.51 -24.77 -5.76
N LEU A 36 -9.72 -23.70 -5.62
CA LEU A 36 -8.42 -23.69 -4.92
C LEU A 36 -7.94 -22.24 -4.74
N SER A 37 -8.78 -21.41 -4.12
CA SER A 37 -8.26 -20.26 -3.38
C SER A 37 -8.41 -20.64 -1.92
N ALA A 38 -7.32 -20.98 -1.24
CA ALA A 38 -7.24 -20.69 0.17
C ALA A 38 -7.48 -19.17 0.25
N ALA A 39 -8.74 -18.78 0.46
CA ALA A 39 -9.11 -17.38 0.49
C ALA A 39 -8.40 -16.79 1.70
N LEU A 40 -7.27 -16.12 1.44
CA LEU A 40 -6.59 -15.37 2.46
C LEU A 40 -7.62 -14.38 3.01
N HIS A 41 -7.88 -14.48 4.30
CA HIS A 41 -8.91 -13.67 4.92
C HIS A 41 -8.36 -12.26 5.09
N PHE A 42 -8.95 -11.30 4.39
CA PHE A 42 -8.72 -9.88 4.68
C PHE A 42 -9.36 -9.59 6.04
N ARG A 43 -8.55 -9.59 7.10
CA ARG A 43 -9.01 -9.20 8.43
C ARG A 43 -9.10 -7.67 8.46
N ASN A 44 -10.31 -7.15 8.68
CA ASN A 44 -10.46 -5.75 9.07
C ASN A 44 -9.66 -5.52 10.35
N PRO A 45 -8.85 -4.45 10.41
CA PRO A 45 -8.11 -4.13 11.63
C PRO A 45 -9.08 -3.99 12.81
N ASP A 46 -8.67 -4.49 13.97
CA ASP A 46 -9.45 -4.31 15.21
C ASP A 46 -9.70 -2.82 15.43
N THR A 47 -10.97 -2.44 15.60
CA THR A 47 -11.35 -1.03 15.79
C THR A 47 -10.85 -0.44 17.11
N ASP A 48 -10.43 -1.31 18.04
CA ASP A 48 -10.06 -0.95 19.40
C ASP A 48 -8.58 -0.55 19.53
N ARG A 49 -7.78 -0.72 18.48
CA ARG A 49 -6.38 -0.29 18.44
C ARG A 49 -6.02 0.39 17.12
N PRO A 50 -5.04 1.32 17.12
CA PRO A 50 -4.49 1.84 15.88
C PRO A 50 -3.95 0.70 14.99
N PRO A 51 -4.18 0.73 13.67
CA PRO A 51 -3.57 -0.22 12.74
C PRO A 51 -2.05 -0.17 12.83
N THR A 52 -1.42 -1.33 12.80
CA THR A 52 0.04 -1.47 12.89
C THR A 52 0.63 -1.72 11.51
N VAL A 53 1.79 -1.15 11.24
CA VAL A 53 2.49 -1.30 9.96
C VAL A 53 3.94 -1.71 10.15
N ALA A 54 4.43 -2.53 9.22
CA ALA A 54 5.85 -2.77 9.02
C ALA A 54 6.36 -1.89 7.87
N LEU A 55 7.59 -1.38 7.99
CA LEU A 55 8.25 -0.62 6.92
C LEU A 55 9.50 -1.34 6.44
N LEU A 56 9.55 -1.62 5.14
CA LEU A 56 10.67 -2.29 4.47
C LEU A 56 11.43 -1.23 3.68
N ALA A 57 12.70 -0.99 4.02
CA ALA A 57 13.53 0.05 3.41
C ALA A 57 14.86 -0.50 2.92
N THR A 58 15.41 0.14 1.88
CA THR A 58 16.75 -0.20 1.39
C THR A 58 17.83 0.47 2.22
N GLU A 59 17.73 1.78 2.43
CA GLU A 59 18.60 2.53 3.34
C GLU A 59 17.82 3.65 4.04
N VAL A 60 18.27 4.04 5.24
CA VAL A 60 17.72 5.21 5.93
C VAL A 60 18.85 6.19 6.23
N ARG A 61 18.88 7.29 5.49
CA ARG A 61 19.80 8.41 5.74
C ARG A 61 19.08 9.74 5.53
N ARG A 62 19.75 10.84 5.85
CA ARG A 62 19.23 12.18 5.59
C ARG A 62 18.84 12.34 4.10
N HIS A 63 17.64 12.83 3.86
CA HIS A 63 16.98 13.00 2.56
C HIS A 63 16.75 11.71 1.77
N SER A 64 16.84 10.54 2.42
CA SER A 64 16.36 9.30 1.81
C SER A 64 14.83 9.26 1.81
N HIS A 65 14.24 8.52 0.87
CA HIS A 65 12.79 8.33 0.86
C HIS A 65 12.31 7.65 2.14
N ALA A 66 13.00 6.60 2.60
CA ALA A 66 12.61 5.89 3.82
C ALA A 66 12.58 6.82 5.05
N GLN A 67 13.56 7.73 5.18
CA GLN A 67 13.59 8.71 6.26
C GLN A 67 12.29 9.52 6.32
N HIS A 68 11.77 9.97 5.17
CA HIS A 68 10.55 10.77 5.14
C HIS A 68 9.32 10.04 5.65
N PHE A 69 9.22 8.72 5.48
CA PHE A 69 8.12 7.91 6.00
C PHE A 69 8.34 7.59 7.48
N ILE A 70 9.52 7.11 7.83
CA ILE A 70 9.87 6.72 9.21
C ILE A 70 9.70 7.91 10.15
N ASP A 71 10.27 9.08 9.83
CA ASP A 71 10.21 10.26 10.69
C ASP A 71 8.77 10.75 10.86
N ARG A 72 7.94 10.72 9.81
CA ARG A 72 6.53 11.14 9.92
C ARG A 72 5.69 10.20 10.78
N LEU A 73 5.99 8.90 10.75
CA LEU A 73 5.29 7.90 11.54
C LEU A 73 5.71 7.95 13.02
N LEU A 74 6.98 8.25 13.30
CA LEU A 74 7.53 8.23 14.66
C LEU A 74 7.46 9.59 15.36
N GLU A 75 7.66 10.69 14.62
CA GLU A 75 7.85 12.02 15.17
C GLU A 75 6.71 12.98 14.80
N GLY A 76 5.83 12.56 13.89
CA GLY A 76 4.77 13.41 13.35
C GLY A 76 5.30 14.48 12.40
N TYR A 77 4.43 15.41 12.01
CA TYR A 77 4.78 16.53 11.13
C TYR A 77 3.76 17.67 11.24
N GLY A 78 4.17 18.88 10.84
CA GLY A 78 3.26 20.02 10.74
C GLY A 78 2.20 19.81 9.65
N TRP A 79 0.93 19.91 10.01
CA TRP A 79 -0.21 19.78 9.11
C TRP A 79 -1.36 20.69 9.58
N HIS A 80 -1.89 21.54 8.70
CA HIS A 80 -2.98 22.48 9.02
C HIS A 80 -2.72 23.33 10.29
N GLY A 81 -1.49 23.83 10.44
CA GLY A 81 -1.11 24.67 11.58
C GLY A 81 -0.99 23.93 12.92
N GLN A 82 -1.06 22.59 12.92
CA GLN A 82 -0.92 21.75 14.11
C GLN A 82 0.17 20.70 13.90
N HIS A 83 0.71 20.16 14.99
CA HIS A 83 1.58 18.99 14.92
C HIS A 83 0.72 17.73 14.86
N TYR A 84 0.85 16.97 13.78
CA TYR A 84 0.00 15.82 13.47
C TYR A 84 0.79 14.52 13.53
N PHE A 85 0.20 13.52 14.20
CA PHE A 85 0.67 12.14 14.16
C PHE A 85 -0.28 11.28 13.31
N PRO A 86 0.24 10.50 12.36
CA PRO A 86 -0.56 9.51 11.65
C PRO A 86 -1.29 8.56 12.61
N LYS A 87 -2.55 8.20 12.28
CA LYS A 87 -3.37 7.26 13.07
C LYS A 87 -3.00 5.78 12.85
N ILE A 88 -1.74 5.51 12.50
CA ILE A 88 -1.17 4.18 12.31
C ILE A 88 0.13 4.09 13.08
N LYS A 89 0.49 2.90 13.57
CA LYS A 89 1.68 2.69 14.38
C LYS A 89 2.72 1.90 13.60
N LEU A 90 3.90 2.49 13.41
CA LEU A 90 5.06 1.75 12.93
C LEU A 90 5.56 0.83 14.06
N VAL A 91 5.62 -0.48 13.80
CA VAL A 91 5.94 -1.47 14.84
C VAL A 91 7.16 -2.34 14.56
N SER A 92 7.61 -2.38 13.31
CA SER A 92 8.79 -3.12 12.90
C SER A 92 9.35 -2.55 11.61
N MET A 93 10.66 -2.74 11.41
CA MET A 93 11.35 -2.34 10.21
C MET A 93 12.24 -3.46 9.68
N TYR A 94 12.45 -3.47 8.37
CA TYR A 94 13.59 -4.12 7.71
C TYR A 94 14.41 -3.03 7.02
N VAL A 95 15.74 -3.08 7.13
CA VAL A 95 16.65 -2.15 6.46
C VAL A 95 17.80 -2.94 5.85
N ASP A 96 17.90 -2.91 4.53
CA ASP A 96 18.87 -3.71 3.76
C ASP A 96 20.32 -3.22 3.92
N GLN A 97 20.51 -1.90 3.93
CA GLN A 97 21.83 -1.26 3.90
C GLN A 97 21.93 -0.17 4.96
N PHE A 98 23.08 -0.12 5.64
CA PHE A 98 23.39 0.86 6.68
C PHE A 98 24.60 1.71 6.26
N PRO A 99 24.40 2.80 5.51
CA PRO A 99 25.49 3.68 5.09
C PRO A 99 26.09 4.45 6.28
N GLU A 100 27.22 5.15 6.08
CA GLU A 100 27.93 5.90 7.14
C GLU A 100 27.02 6.86 7.94
N LYS A 101 26.05 7.50 7.26
CA LYS A 101 25.08 8.42 7.86
C LYS A 101 23.72 7.75 8.11
N ASP A 102 23.76 6.51 8.57
CA ASP A 102 22.56 5.74 8.94
C ASP A 102 21.75 6.47 10.01
N LEU A 103 20.45 6.56 9.78
CA LEU A 103 19.47 7.06 10.73
C LEU A 103 18.58 5.92 11.24
N ALA A 104 18.56 4.74 10.62
CA ALA A 104 17.66 3.66 11.02
C ALA A 104 17.92 3.23 12.46
N ARG A 105 19.18 2.93 12.81
CA ARG A 105 19.56 2.48 14.15
C ARG A 105 19.36 3.56 15.21
N ASP A 106 19.45 4.83 14.81
CA ASP A 106 19.08 5.94 15.69
C ASP A 106 17.57 5.94 15.99
N ARG A 107 16.73 5.79 14.96
CA ARG A 107 15.27 5.72 15.14
C ARG A 107 14.84 4.52 15.97
N GLU A 108 15.45 3.36 15.75
CA GLU A 108 15.25 2.17 16.58
C GLU A 108 15.52 2.47 18.05
N ARG A 109 16.70 3.02 18.39
CA ARG A 109 17.07 3.33 19.78
C ARG A 109 16.14 4.36 20.42
N ARG A 110 15.76 5.41 19.69
CA ARG A 110 14.96 6.52 20.25
C ARG A 110 13.49 6.17 20.43
N HIS A 111 12.94 5.33 19.56
CA HIS A 111 11.49 5.06 19.51
C HIS A 111 11.12 3.62 19.86
N GLY A 112 12.10 2.73 20.05
CA GLY A 112 11.86 1.33 20.40
C GLY A 112 11.20 0.52 19.28
N VAL A 113 11.40 0.93 18.01
CA VAL A 113 10.89 0.19 16.84
C VAL A 113 12.00 -0.71 16.32
N PRO A 114 11.89 -2.04 16.50
CA PRO A 114 12.95 -2.98 16.14
C PRO A 114 13.21 -3.05 14.64
N ILE A 115 14.47 -3.17 14.27
CA ILE A 115 14.92 -3.53 12.92
C ILE A 115 15.25 -5.03 12.91
N TYR A 116 14.53 -5.78 12.09
CA TYR A 116 14.74 -7.21 11.93
C TYR A 116 15.73 -7.52 10.81
N PRO A 117 16.44 -8.67 10.87
CA PRO A 117 17.44 -9.01 9.88
C PRO A 117 16.86 -9.53 8.56
N THR A 118 15.58 -9.88 8.51
CA THR A 118 14.88 -10.30 7.28
C THR A 118 13.52 -9.62 7.15
N ILE A 119 12.99 -9.53 5.93
CA ILE A 119 11.64 -9.01 5.69
C ILE A 119 10.63 -9.96 6.35
N SER A 120 10.84 -11.27 6.25
CA SER A 120 10.00 -12.26 6.94
C SER A 120 9.88 -11.99 8.44
N GLU A 121 11.00 -11.79 9.13
CA GLU A 121 10.97 -11.48 10.57
C GLU A 121 10.39 -10.10 10.87
N ALA A 122 10.59 -9.09 10.01
CA ALA A 122 9.95 -7.79 10.18
C ALA A 122 8.42 -7.87 10.09
N LEU A 123 7.90 -8.72 9.19
CA LEU A 123 6.46 -8.90 8.97
C LEU A 123 5.81 -9.83 10.00
N THR A 124 6.54 -10.81 10.51
CA THR A 124 6.07 -11.77 11.53
C THR A 124 6.43 -11.36 12.96
N ARG A 125 7.29 -10.35 13.12
CA ARG A 125 7.81 -9.83 14.39
C ARG A 125 8.43 -10.93 15.26
N GLY A 126 9.18 -11.84 14.63
CA GLY A 126 9.81 -13.01 15.26
C GLY A 126 8.86 -14.19 15.51
N GLY A 127 7.60 -14.08 15.10
CA GLY A 127 6.60 -15.14 15.14
C GLY A 127 6.64 -16.07 13.93
N LYS A 128 5.58 -16.87 13.78
CA LYS A 128 5.43 -17.85 12.67
C LYS A 128 4.55 -17.36 11.52
N ALA A 129 3.83 -16.26 11.70
CA ALA A 129 2.84 -15.74 10.76
C ALA A 129 2.78 -14.21 10.84
N LEU A 130 2.21 -13.59 9.81
CA LEU A 130 2.05 -12.15 9.65
C LEU A 130 1.39 -11.50 10.88
N ASP A 131 2.10 -10.54 11.49
CA ASP A 131 1.71 -9.87 12.75
C ASP A 131 1.61 -8.33 12.60
N VAL A 132 1.25 -7.86 11.40
CA VAL A 132 0.98 -6.44 11.12
C VAL A 132 -0.32 -6.29 10.32
N ASP A 133 -0.86 -5.07 10.28
CA ASP A 133 -2.11 -4.74 9.57
C ASP A 133 -1.87 -4.03 8.23
N GLY A 134 -0.61 -3.74 7.89
CA GLY A 134 -0.22 -3.15 6.61
C GLY A 134 1.28 -3.17 6.39
N VAL A 135 1.70 -3.06 5.13
CA VAL A 135 3.12 -3.05 4.73
C VAL A 135 3.43 -1.79 3.91
N ILE A 136 4.55 -1.15 4.23
CA ILE A 136 5.07 0.02 3.52
C ILE A 136 6.43 -0.37 2.92
N ILE A 137 6.52 -0.41 1.59
CA ILE A 137 7.74 -0.74 0.86
C ILE A 137 8.37 0.55 0.32
N ILE A 138 9.52 0.91 0.87
CA ILE A 138 10.34 2.05 0.43
C ILE A 138 11.68 1.54 -0.10
N ALA A 139 11.61 0.81 -1.21
CA ALA A 139 12.80 0.31 -1.91
C ALA A 139 13.36 1.34 -2.90
N GLU A 140 13.87 2.45 -2.38
CA GLU A 140 14.48 3.56 -3.13
C GLU A 140 15.74 4.08 -2.44
N HIS A 141 16.74 4.47 -3.24
CA HIS A 141 18.13 4.69 -2.83
C HIS A 141 18.85 3.43 -2.35
N GLY A 142 20.09 3.59 -1.89
CA GLY A 142 21.04 2.50 -1.63
C GLY A 142 21.94 2.20 -2.83
N ASP A 143 22.88 1.29 -2.65
CA ASP A 143 23.76 0.80 -3.71
C ASP A 143 23.24 -0.49 -4.33
N TYR A 144 22.94 -0.42 -5.62
CA TYR A 144 22.28 -1.48 -6.38
C TYR A 144 22.75 -1.42 -7.83
N PRO A 145 22.76 -2.57 -8.55
CA PRO A 145 23.23 -2.62 -9.93
C PRO A 145 22.39 -1.75 -10.85
N ARG A 146 22.98 -1.37 -11.98
CA ARG A 146 22.25 -0.73 -13.08
C ARG A 146 21.94 -1.75 -14.17
N ASN A 147 20.79 -1.60 -14.83
CA ASN A 147 20.47 -2.40 -16.01
C ASN A 147 21.15 -1.84 -17.27
N ALA A 148 20.98 -2.53 -18.41
CA ALA A 148 21.53 -2.11 -19.70
C ALA A 148 21.04 -0.73 -20.18
N LYS A 149 19.91 -0.25 -19.65
CA LYS A 149 19.35 1.09 -19.92
C LYS A 149 19.89 2.17 -18.96
N GLY A 150 20.82 1.80 -18.07
CA GLY A 150 21.40 2.69 -17.06
C GLY A 150 20.49 2.97 -15.86
N GLN A 151 19.33 2.32 -15.76
CA GLN A 151 18.40 2.50 -14.63
C GLN A 151 18.93 1.74 -13.42
N LYS A 152 18.87 2.35 -12.23
CA LYS A 152 19.24 1.68 -10.98
C LYS A 152 18.16 0.64 -10.63
N ARG A 153 18.55 -0.61 -10.45
CA ARG A 153 17.67 -1.74 -10.14
C ARG A 153 17.49 -1.87 -8.65
N TYR A 154 16.67 -0.97 -8.11
CA TYR A 154 16.26 -1.07 -6.72
C TYR A 154 15.41 -2.34 -6.49
N PRO A 155 15.49 -2.97 -5.30
CA PRO A 155 14.93 -4.30 -5.03
C PRO A 155 13.43 -4.25 -4.73
N ARG A 156 12.67 -3.45 -5.48
CA ARG A 156 11.23 -3.30 -5.27
C ARG A 156 10.48 -4.60 -5.47
N TYR A 157 10.80 -5.28 -6.58
CA TYR A 157 10.25 -6.59 -6.90
C TYR A 157 10.66 -7.62 -5.84
N ASP A 158 11.95 -7.67 -5.49
CA ASP A 158 12.47 -8.64 -4.52
C ASP A 158 11.81 -8.49 -3.14
N PHE A 159 11.72 -7.26 -2.62
CA PHE A 159 11.05 -6.99 -1.34
C PHE A 159 9.57 -7.38 -1.39
N PHE A 160 8.91 -7.06 -2.49
CA PHE A 160 7.50 -7.42 -2.70
C PHE A 160 7.32 -8.95 -2.74
N LYS A 161 8.18 -9.69 -3.42
CA LYS A 161 8.10 -11.15 -3.49
C LYS A 161 8.38 -11.82 -2.15
N GLU A 162 9.32 -11.31 -1.36
CA GLU A 162 9.54 -11.85 -0.01
C GLU A 162 8.33 -11.60 0.89
N MET A 163 7.70 -10.43 0.80
CA MET A 163 6.42 -10.16 1.47
C MET A 163 5.30 -11.10 0.98
N VAL A 164 5.19 -11.34 -0.32
CA VAL A 164 4.21 -12.29 -0.89
C VAL A 164 4.38 -13.69 -0.29
N ASN A 165 5.62 -14.17 -0.15
CA ASN A 165 5.90 -15.47 0.48
C ASN A 165 5.40 -15.52 1.94
N VAL A 166 5.53 -14.41 2.68
CA VAL A 166 4.98 -14.30 4.05
C VAL A 166 3.45 -14.33 4.02
N PHE A 167 2.80 -13.64 3.08
CA PHE A 167 1.35 -13.66 2.97
C PHE A 167 0.80 -15.06 2.68
N GLU A 168 1.44 -15.78 1.75
CA GLU A 168 1.08 -17.15 1.38
C GLU A 168 1.27 -18.11 2.55
N SER A 169 2.43 -18.10 3.18
CA SER A 169 2.73 -18.96 4.33
C SER A 169 1.87 -18.65 5.56
N SER A 170 1.45 -17.39 5.73
CA SER A 170 0.59 -16.97 6.83
C SER A 170 -0.90 -17.22 6.59
N GLY A 171 -1.31 -17.57 5.37
CA GLY A 171 -2.73 -17.67 5.04
C GLY A 171 -3.49 -16.33 5.14
N ARG A 172 -2.77 -15.19 5.12
CA ARG A 172 -3.33 -13.85 5.32
C ARG A 172 -2.53 -12.80 4.54
N SER A 173 -3.24 -11.88 3.91
CA SER A 173 -2.68 -10.69 3.27
C SER A 173 -3.20 -9.41 3.95
N VAL A 174 -2.48 -8.30 3.76
CA VAL A 174 -2.83 -6.97 4.28
C VAL A 174 -2.57 -5.89 3.23
N PRO A 175 -3.15 -4.68 3.34
CA PRO A 175 -2.88 -3.59 2.40
C PRO A 175 -1.38 -3.25 2.30
N VAL A 176 -0.95 -2.96 1.08
CA VAL A 176 0.45 -2.67 0.75
C VAL A 176 0.55 -1.32 0.06
N PHE A 177 1.45 -0.48 0.56
CA PHE A 177 1.90 0.72 -0.12
C PHE A 177 3.33 0.52 -0.65
N ASN A 178 3.54 0.76 -1.94
CA ASN A 178 4.85 0.67 -2.60
C ASN A 178 5.25 2.04 -3.17
N ASP A 179 6.33 2.62 -2.65
CA ASP A 179 6.79 3.93 -3.09
C ASP A 179 7.26 3.93 -4.56
N LYS A 180 6.78 4.93 -5.31
CA LYS A 180 7.04 5.17 -6.74
C LYS A 180 6.40 4.13 -7.69
N HIS A 181 7.21 3.64 -8.63
CA HIS A 181 6.83 2.65 -9.63
C HIS A 181 7.06 1.24 -9.08
N LEU A 182 6.55 0.22 -9.77
CA LEU A 182 6.62 -1.18 -9.36
C LEU A 182 8.02 -1.76 -9.55
N SER A 183 8.39 -2.09 -10.78
CA SER A 183 9.75 -2.50 -11.15
C SER A 183 10.21 -1.76 -12.42
N THR A 184 11.50 -1.90 -12.71
CA THR A 184 12.09 -1.50 -14.00
C THR A 184 11.88 -2.54 -15.10
N ASP A 185 11.46 -3.75 -14.74
CA ASP A 185 11.06 -4.80 -15.68
C ASP A 185 9.53 -4.93 -15.77
N TRP A 186 9.01 -5.07 -16.99
CA TRP A 186 7.57 -5.12 -17.23
C TRP A 186 6.92 -6.40 -16.70
N ASN A 187 7.58 -7.55 -16.87
CA ASN A 187 7.01 -8.83 -16.45
C ASN A 187 6.92 -8.89 -14.92
N GLU A 188 7.94 -8.39 -14.23
CA GLU A 188 7.92 -8.20 -12.78
C GLU A 188 6.75 -7.30 -12.34
N CYS A 189 6.50 -6.20 -13.06
CA CYS A 189 5.35 -5.33 -12.76
C CYS A 189 4.00 -6.06 -12.90
N VAL A 190 3.85 -6.86 -13.96
CA VAL A 190 2.63 -7.65 -14.20
C VAL A 190 2.44 -8.67 -13.07
N GLU A 191 3.50 -9.40 -12.73
CA GLU A 191 3.46 -10.39 -11.66
C GLU A 191 3.09 -9.78 -10.31
N MET A 192 3.64 -8.60 -9.97
CA MET A 192 3.26 -7.90 -8.73
C MET A 192 1.76 -7.57 -8.68
N VAL A 193 1.19 -7.13 -9.79
CA VAL A 193 -0.25 -6.82 -9.89
C VAL A 193 -1.10 -8.08 -9.82
N ASP A 194 -0.67 -9.15 -10.48
CA ASP A 194 -1.40 -10.41 -10.48
C ASP A 194 -1.33 -11.12 -9.13
N ASP A 195 -0.21 -11.04 -8.41
CA ASP A 195 -0.10 -11.47 -7.01
C ASP A 195 -1.05 -10.69 -6.11
N ALA A 196 -1.13 -9.36 -6.26
CA ALA A 196 -2.05 -8.55 -5.48
C ALA A 196 -3.52 -8.95 -5.67
N LYS A 197 -3.91 -9.26 -6.91
CA LYS A 197 -5.26 -9.78 -7.22
C LYS A 197 -5.45 -11.19 -6.66
N ARG A 198 -4.50 -12.09 -6.89
CA ARG A 198 -4.55 -13.50 -6.48
C ARG A 198 -4.64 -13.65 -4.97
N LEU A 199 -3.89 -12.84 -4.23
CA LEU A 199 -3.87 -12.81 -2.77
C LEU A 199 -4.87 -11.82 -2.16
N ASN A 200 -5.64 -11.14 -3.01
CA ASN A 200 -6.73 -10.23 -2.66
C ASN A 200 -6.35 -9.16 -1.61
N PHE A 201 -5.26 -8.42 -1.86
CA PHE A 201 -4.90 -7.26 -1.02
C PHE A 201 -4.97 -5.94 -1.80
N ALA A 202 -5.30 -4.87 -1.08
CA ALA A 202 -5.24 -3.52 -1.62
C ALA A 202 -3.78 -3.15 -1.90
N PHE A 203 -3.47 -2.86 -3.16
CA PHE A 203 -2.12 -2.52 -3.59
C PHE A 203 -2.07 -1.10 -4.17
N LEU A 204 -1.40 -0.20 -3.46
CA LEU A 204 -1.20 1.17 -3.88
C LEU A 204 0.29 1.38 -4.21
N ALA A 205 0.57 1.83 -5.43
CA ALA A 205 1.88 2.31 -5.81
C ALA A 205 1.75 3.76 -6.31
N GLY A 206 2.70 4.62 -5.95
CA GLY A 206 2.60 6.00 -6.40
C GLY A 206 3.70 6.94 -5.95
N SER A 207 3.75 8.07 -6.63
CA SER A 207 4.54 9.24 -6.25
C SER A 207 3.68 10.20 -5.44
N SER A 208 4.30 11.13 -4.70
CA SER A 208 3.61 12.26 -4.07
C SER A 208 3.16 13.33 -5.08
N LEU A 209 3.75 13.37 -6.28
CA LEU A 209 3.46 14.38 -7.31
C LEU A 209 1.98 14.48 -7.73
N PRO A 210 1.20 13.40 -7.86
CA PRO A 210 -0.22 13.49 -8.18
C PRO A 210 -1.07 14.21 -7.12
N VAL A 211 -0.57 14.32 -5.88
CA VAL A 211 -1.26 14.96 -4.75
C VAL A 211 -0.65 16.31 -4.36
N THR A 212 0.33 16.82 -5.13
CA THR A 212 0.86 18.17 -4.88
C THR A 212 -0.15 19.24 -5.28
N TRP A 213 -0.09 20.40 -4.62
CA TRP A 213 -0.80 21.59 -5.05
C TRP A 213 -0.50 21.87 -6.52
N ARG A 214 -1.55 22.01 -7.32
CA ARG A 214 -1.43 22.47 -8.70
C ARG A 214 -1.56 23.98 -8.66
N ILE A 215 -0.55 24.68 -9.19
CA ILE A 215 -0.68 26.10 -9.50
C ILE A 215 -1.40 26.12 -10.86
N PRO A 216 -2.63 26.68 -10.94
CA PRO A 216 -3.35 26.82 -12.20
C PRO A 216 -2.57 27.62 -13.24
#